data_AF-A0A409WCN1-F1
#
_entry.id   AF-A0A409WCN1-F1
#
_cell.length_a   1.000
_cell.length_b   1.000
_cell.length_c   1.000
_cell.angle_alpha   90.00
_cell.angle_beta   90.00
_cell.angle_gamma   90.00
#
_symmetry.space_group_name_H-M   'P 1'
#
loop_
_entity.id
_entity.type
_entity.pdbx_description
1 polymer ?
#
loop_
_entity_poly.entity_id
_entity_poly.type
_entity_poly.pdbx_seq_one_letter_code
_entity_poly.pdbx_strand_id
1 'polypeptide(L)'
;YNWSFPASVKVAVDNIFHEWVGKPALVVSYGGRGGDKANTALRAVLSGVHAHEWEGRVELVLGAGVMSAANKGVLDEAVLESWVAAGKDKEVVDRAGELVKIVAEVAEKAQESGKA
;
A
#
# COMPACT_ATOMS: atom_id res chain seq x y z
N TYR A 1 -13.10 -2.78 1.18
CA TYR A 1 -14.07 -2.65 2.29
C TYR A 1 -15.08 -1.57 1.91
N ASN A 2 -16.25 -1.93 1.36
CA ASN A 2 -17.31 -0.97 0.93
C ASN A 2 -16.79 0.35 0.32
N TRP A 3 -16.05 0.26 -0.80
CA TRP A 3 -15.50 1.42 -1.52
C TRP A 3 -14.41 2.23 -0.81
N SER A 4 -13.85 1.73 0.29
CA SER A 4 -12.70 2.32 1.00
C SER A 4 -11.81 1.25 1.64
N PHE A 5 -10.82 1.69 2.42
CA PHE A 5 -10.01 0.87 3.31
C PHE A 5 -10.71 0.67 4.67
N PRO A 6 -10.38 -0.38 5.44
CA PRO A 6 -11.02 -0.67 6.72
C PRO A 6 -10.79 0.43 7.77
N ALA A 7 -11.77 0.66 8.64
CA ALA A 7 -11.67 1.66 9.72
C ALA A 7 -10.47 1.41 10.66
N SER A 8 -10.12 0.14 10.89
CA SER A 8 -8.95 -0.23 11.71
C SER A 8 -7.63 0.32 11.16
N VAL A 9 -7.49 0.43 9.84
CA VAL A 9 -6.29 1.01 9.21
C VAL A 9 -6.23 2.52 9.48
N LYS A 10 -7.36 3.23 9.47
CA LYS A 10 -7.40 4.66 9.84
C LYS A 10 -6.94 4.86 11.29
N VAL A 11 -7.50 4.06 12.20
CA VAL A 11 -7.14 4.09 13.62
C VAL A 11 -5.66 3.81 13.83
N ALA A 12 -5.10 2.82 13.11
CA ALA A 12 -3.68 2.50 13.20
C ALA A 12 -2.80 3.67 12.75
N VAL A 13 -3.14 4.35 11.65
CA VAL A 13 -2.37 5.51 11.17
C VAL A 13 -2.49 6.69 12.14
N ASP A 14 -3.70 7.01 12.59
CA ASP A 14 -3.96 8.18 13.43
C ASP A 14 -3.27 8.12 14.79
N ASN A 15 -3.20 6.93 15.40
CA ASN A 15 -2.62 6.76 16.73
C ASN A 15 -1.10 6.99 16.77
N ILE A 16 -0.42 6.95 15.62
CA ILE A 16 1.03 7.15 15.50
C ILE A 16 1.35 8.26 14.49
N PHE A 17 0.59 9.35 14.50
CA PHE A 17 0.72 10.46 13.56
C PHE A 17 2.16 10.91 13.31
N HIS A 18 2.90 11.26 14.38
CA HIS A 18 4.26 11.80 14.25
C HIS A 18 5.25 10.80 13.65
N GLU A 19 4.98 9.49 13.79
CA GLU A 19 5.85 8.46 13.24
C GLU A 19 5.75 8.34 11.72
N TRP A 20 4.75 8.95 11.08
CA TRP A 20 4.62 8.92 9.62
C TRP A 20 5.35 10.08 8.94
N VAL A 21 5.67 11.15 9.67
CA VAL A 21 6.22 12.39 9.08
C VAL A 21 7.50 12.10 8.30
N GLY A 22 7.50 12.45 7.02
CA GLY A 22 8.62 12.28 6.10
C GLY A 22 8.96 10.84 5.73
N LYS A 23 8.22 9.83 6.21
CA LYS A 23 8.47 8.42 5.88
C LYS A 23 7.69 8.01 4.62
N PRO A 24 8.32 7.33 3.65
CA PRO A 24 7.62 6.82 2.47
C PRO A 24 6.81 5.56 2.80
N ALA A 25 5.73 5.36 2.06
CA ALA A 25 4.85 4.21 2.20
C ALA A 25 4.47 3.64 0.83
N LEU A 26 4.36 2.31 0.77
CA LEU A 26 3.80 1.58 -0.37
C LEU A 26 2.40 1.08 0.00
N VAL A 27 1.39 1.46 -0.77
CA VAL A 27 0.01 1.00 -0.57
C VAL A 27 -0.30 -0.15 -1.52
N VAL A 28 -0.39 -1.37 -0.98
CA VAL A 28 -0.88 -2.53 -1.70
C VAL A 28 -2.36 -2.73 -1.36
N SER A 29 -3.22 -2.65 -2.36
CA SER A 29 -4.67 -2.86 -2.20
C SER A 29 -5.13 -4.08 -2.97
N TYR A 30 -6.21 -4.69 -2.49
CA TYR A 30 -6.88 -5.78 -3.18
C TYR A 30 -8.41 -5.62 -3.11
N GLY A 31 -9.09 -6.15 -4.10
CA GLY A 31 -10.56 -6.14 -4.17
C GLY A 31 -11.05 -6.65 -5.51
N GLY A 32 -12.38 -6.75 -5.67
CA GLY A 32 -12.98 -7.25 -6.93
C GLY A 32 -12.47 -6.54 -8.19
N ARG A 33 -12.06 -5.27 -8.07
CA ARG A 33 -11.43 -4.46 -9.13
C ARG A 33 -10.06 -3.87 -8.73
N GLY A 34 -9.33 -4.51 -7.82
CA GLY A 34 -7.99 -4.04 -7.42
C GLY A 34 -7.95 -3.10 -6.20
N GLY A 35 -9.09 -2.50 -5.84
CA GLY A 35 -9.19 -1.67 -4.64
C GLY A 35 -8.65 -0.24 -4.81
N ASP A 36 -8.60 0.25 -6.05
CA ASP A 36 -8.22 1.62 -6.46
C ASP A 36 -8.73 2.73 -5.53
N LYS A 37 -10.00 2.68 -5.14
CA LYS A 37 -10.61 3.69 -4.26
C LYS A 37 -10.09 3.64 -2.83
N ALA A 38 -9.87 2.42 -2.31
CA ALA A 38 -9.25 2.23 -1.00
C ALA A 38 -7.80 2.73 -1.02
N ASN A 39 -7.07 2.43 -2.10
CA ASN A 39 -5.70 2.88 -2.31
C ASN A 39 -5.61 4.41 -2.31
N THR A 40 -6.41 5.04 -3.17
CA THR A 40 -6.48 6.50 -3.33
C THR A 40 -6.84 7.18 -2.01
N ALA A 41 -7.86 6.68 -1.31
CA ALA A 41 -8.28 7.24 -0.03
C ALA A 41 -7.19 7.13 1.06
N LEU A 42 -6.49 5.99 1.14
CA LEU A 42 -5.42 5.81 2.12
C LEU A 42 -4.22 6.71 1.81
N ARG A 43 -3.87 6.88 0.52
CA ARG A 43 -2.81 7.81 0.11
C ARG A 43 -3.13 9.26 0.48
N ALA A 44 -4.39 9.68 0.37
CA ALA A 44 -4.81 11.01 0.83
C ALA A 44 -4.64 11.16 2.35
N VAL A 45 -4.91 10.10 3.13
CA VAL A 45 -4.64 10.10 4.58
C VAL A 45 -3.15 10.16 4.89
N LEU A 46 -2.32 9.39 4.18
CA LEU A 46 -0.86 9.41 4.35
C LEU A 46 -0.28 10.81 4.07
N SER A 47 -0.77 11.48 3.02
CA SER A 47 -0.44 12.89 2.76
C SER A 47 -0.89 13.81 3.90
N GLY A 48 -2.08 13.60 4.45
CA GLY A 48 -2.61 14.36 5.59
C GLY A 48 -1.82 14.19 6.89
N VAL A 49 -1.06 13.09 7.05
CA VAL A 49 -0.13 12.88 8.17
C VAL A 49 1.32 13.20 7.82
N HIS A 50 1.53 13.94 6.73
CA HIS A 50 2.84 14.39 6.26
C HIS A 50 3.84 13.26 5.94
N ALA A 51 3.35 12.10 5.50
CA ALA A 51 4.20 11.08 4.92
C ALA A 51 4.93 11.60 3.66
N HIS A 52 6.03 10.95 3.30
CA HIS A 52 6.82 11.33 2.13
C HIS A 52 5.98 11.27 0.83
N GLU A 53 6.21 12.21 -0.10
CA GLU A 53 5.44 12.41 -1.34
C GLU A 53 5.67 11.32 -2.42
N TRP A 54 6.08 10.12 -2.04
CA TRP A 54 6.28 9.02 -2.99
C TRP A 54 4.95 8.36 -3.39
N GLU A 55 4.79 8.06 -4.68
CA GLU A 55 3.57 7.45 -5.23
C GLU A 55 3.60 5.91 -5.26
N GLY A 56 3.93 5.27 -4.14
CA GLY A 56 3.96 3.82 -4.02
C GLY A 56 2.56 3.19 -4.02
N ARG A 57 2.15 2.54 -5.11
CA ARG A 57 0.92 1.74 -5.13
C ARG A 57 1.05 0.45 -5.94
N VAL A 58 0.30 -0.57 -5.50
CA VAL A 58 0.00 -1.78 -6.27
C VAL A 58 -1.46 -2.17 -6.04
N GLU A 59 -2.16 -2.55 -7.10
CA GLU A 59 -3.56 -2.96 -7.06
C GLU A 59 -3.71 -4.42 -7.53
N LEU A 60 -4.28 -5.26 -6.67
CA LEU A 60 -4.43 -6.70 -6.87
C LEU A 60 -5.90 -7.06 -7.10
N VAL A 61 -6.23 -7.43 -8.35
CA VAL A 61 -7.60 -7.71 -8.77
C VAL A 61 -8.01 -9.11 -8.35
N LEU A 62 -9.04 -9.25 -7.52
CA LEU A 62 -9.59 -10.55 -7.14
C LEU A 62 -10.53 -11.13 -8.21
N GLY A 63 -11.15 -10.29 -9.04
CA GLY A 63 -12.06 -10.72 -10.09
C GLY A 63 -13.17 -11.63 -9.56
N ALA A 64 -13.37 -12.78 -10.21
CA ALA A 64 -14.37 -13.77 -9.83
C ALA A 64 -14.14 -14.38 -8.42
N GLY A 65 -12.90 -14.41 -7.94
CA GLY A 65 -12.55 -14.94 -6.61
C GLY A 65 -12.93 -14.03 -5.44
N VAL A 66 -13.48 -12.83 -5.70
CA VAL A 66 -13.88 -11.88 -4.64
C VAL A 66 -14.88 -12.49 -3.65
N MET A 67 -15.77 -13.38 -4.11
CA MET A 67 -16.78 -14.03 -3.25
C MET A 67 -16.15 -15.04 -2.30
N SER A 68 -15.15 -15.80 -2.78
CA SER A 68 -14.39 -16.75 -1.95
C SER A 68 -13.59 -15.99 -0.90
N ALA A 69 -12.88 -14.93 -1.32
CA ALA A 69 -12.11 -14.07 -0.43
C ALA A 69 -12.99 -13.41 0.65
N ALA A 70 -14.15 -12.85 0.27
CA ALA A 70 -15.01 -12.12 1.19
C ALA A 70 -15.77 -13.03 2.18
N ASN A 71 -16.29 -14.17 1.70
CA ASN A 71 -17.18 -15.00 2.51
C ASN A 71 -16.45 -16.11 3.27
N LYS A 72 -15.29 -16.54 2.77
CA LYS A 72 -14.55 -17.69 3.31
C LYS A 72 -13.15 -17.34 3.77
N GLY A 73 -12.63 -16.15 3.43
CA GLY A 73 -11.25 -15.77 3.73
C GLY A 73 -10.22 -16.59 2.95
N VAL A 74 -10.60 -17.13 1.79
CA VAL A 74 -9.74 -17.97 0.95
C VAL A 74 -9.47 -17.28 -0.38
N LEU A 75 -8.22 -17.33 -0.84
CA LEU A 75 -7.86 -16.96 -2.21
C LEU A 75 -7.84 -18.22 -3.06
N ASP A 76 -8.68 -18.24 -4.10
CA ASP A 76 -8.74 -19.35 -5.04
C ASP A 76 -7.44 -19.39 -5.88
N GLU A 77 -7.01 -20.58 -6.28
CA GLU A 77 -5.78 -20.78 -7.08
C GLU A 77 -5.79 -19.95 -8.38
N ALA A 78 -6.93 -19.87 -9.06
CA ALA A 78 -7.12 -19.05 -10.25
C ALA A 78 -6.84 -17.55 -10.01
N VAL A 79 -7.08 -17.03 -8.79
CA VAL A 79 -6.73 -15.64 -8.46
C VAL A 79 -5.21 -15.49 -8.41
N LEU A 80 -4.52 -16.41 -7.76
CA LEU A 80 -3.05 -16.41 -7.67
C LEU A 80 -2.41 -16.52 -9.06
N GLU A 81 -2.90 -17.43 -9.88
CA GLU A 81 -2.46 -17.57 -11.28
C GLU A 81 -2.70 -16.30 -12.08
N SER A 82 -3.86 -15.65 -11.91
CA SER A 82 -4.15 -14.38 -12.60
C SER A 82 -3.21 -13.25 -12.18
N TRP A 83 -2.78 -13.21 -10.92
CA TRP A 83 -1.81 -12.21 -10.45
C TRP A 83 -0.43 -12.45 -11.06
N VAL A 84 0.03 -13.69 -11.10
CA VAL A 84 1.31 -14.05 -11.73
C VAL A 84 1.27 -13.78 -13.23
N ALA A 85 0.18 -14.16 -13.91
CA ALA A 85 -0.01 -13.89 -15.34
C ALA A 85 -0.03 -12.38 -15.64
N ALA A 86 -0.56 -11.57 -14.73
CA ALA A 86 -0.55 -10.11 -14.82
C ALA A 86 0.77 -9.47 -14.35
N GLY A 87 1.76 -10.27 -13.94
CA GLY A 87 3.07 -9.79 -13.45
C GLY A 87 3.02 -9.07 -12.10
N LYS A 88 1.95 -9.27 -11.33
CA LYS A 88 1.75 -8.59 -10.03
C LYS A 88 2.73 -9.04 -8.96
N ASP A 89 3.17 -10.29 -9.03
CA ASP A 89 4.23 -10.83 -8.19
C ASP A 89 5.52 -10.01 -8.33
N LYS A 90 5.92 -9.70 -9.57
CA LYS A 90 7.08 -8.88 -9.87
C LYS A 90 6.86 -7.41 -9.51
N GLU A 91 5.69 -6.87 -9.88
CA GLU A 91 5.35 -5.47 -9.58
C GLU A 91 5.43 -5.17 -8.07
N VAL A 92 4.93 -6.06 -7.21
CA VAL A 92 5.04 -5.89 -5.75
C VAL A 92 6.49 -5.84 -5.30
N VAL A 93 7.33 -6.76 -5.79
CA VAL A 93 8.76 -6.83 -5.43
C VAL A 93 9.51 -5.60 -5.93
N ASP A 94 9.27 -5.18 -7.17
CA ASP A 94 9.93 -4.03 -7.78
C ASP A 94 9.58 -2.74 -7.04
N ARG A 95 8.29 -2.51 -6.76
CA ARG A 95 7.83 -1.32 -6.01
C ARG A 95 8.33 -1.31 -4.57
N ALA A 96 8.44 -2.49 -3.93
CA ALA A 96 9.05 -2.59 -2.61
C ALA A 96 10.56 -2.29 -2.65
N GLY A 97 11.27 -2.74 -3.69
CA GLY A 97 12.68 -2.42 -3.91
C GLY A 97 12.91 -0.92 -4.12
N GLU A 98 12.03 -0.24 -4.85
CA GLU A 98 12.08 1.22 -4.99
C GLU A 98 11.82 1.93 -3.66
N LEU A 99 10.84 1.47 -2.88
CA LEU A 99 10.58 2.00 -1.54
C LEU A 99 11.84 1.94 -0.66
N VAL A 100 12.56 0.83 -0.68
CA VAL A 100 13.81 0.67 0.10
C VAL A 100 14.86 1.71 -0.28
N LYS A 101 15.01 2.00 -1.58
CA LYS A 101 15.97 3.04 -2.04
C LYS A 101 15.58 4.41 -1.52
N ILE A 102 14.30 4.75 -1.55
CA ILE A 102 13.80 6.05 -1.05
C ILE A 102 13.97 6.15 0.46
N VAL A 103 13.71 5.06 1.19
CA VAL A 103 13.98 5.04 2.63
C VAL A 103 15.45 5.33 2.92
N ALA A 104 16.38 4.76 2.14
CA ALA A 104 17.81 5.04 2.28
C ALA A 104 18.12 6.53 2.01
N GLU A 105 17.59 7.10 0.92
CA GLU A 105 17.77 8.53 0.59
C GLU A 105 17.20 9.46 1.67
N VAL A 106 16.03 9.14 2.23
CA VAL A 106 15.40 9.89 3.33
C VAL A 106 16.27 9.80 4.59
N ALA A 107 16.82 8.63 4.89
CA ALA A 107 17.69 8.43 6.05
C ALA A 107 19.01 9.20 5.92
N GLU A 108 19.62 9.22 4.74
CA GLU A 108 20.83 10.01 4.44
C GLU A 108 20.57 11.51 4.65
N LYS A 109 19.49 12.04 4.06
CA LYS A 109 19.10 13.46 4.23
C LYS A 109 18.81 13.84 5.69
N ALA A 110 18.21 12.94 6.45
CA ALA A 110 17.96 13.16 7.88
C ALA A 110 19.26 13.20 8.71
N GLN A 111 20.28 12.43 8.33
CA GLN A 111 21.60 12.48 8.97
C GLN A 111 22.37 13.77 8.65
N GLU A 112 22.18 14.31 7.43
CA GLU A 112 22.79 15.57 7.01
C GLU A 112 22.15 16.78 7.71
N SER A 113 20.83 16.80 7.86
CA SER A 113 20.11 17.89 8.53
C SER A 113 20.27 17.92 10.05
N GLY A 114 20.61 16.78 10.67
CA GLY A 114 20.92 16.68 12.11
C GLY A 114 22.37 17.05 12.48
N LYS A 115 23.22 17.43 11.52
CA LYS A 115 24.63 17.84 11.73
C LYS A 115 24.85 19.36 11.72
N ALA A 116 23.79 20.17 11.75
CA ALA A 116 23.84 21.63 11.85
C ALA A 116 23.45 22.13 13.24
#